data_AF-A0A7J0AQD3-F1
#
_entry.id   AF-A0A7J0AQD3-F1
#
_cell.length_a   1.000
_cell.length_b   1.000
_cell.length_c   1.000
_cell.angle_alpha   90.00
_cell.angle_beta   90.00
_cell.angle_gamma   90.00
#
_symmetry.space_group_name_H-M   'P 1'
#
loop_
_entity.id
_entity.type
_entity.pdbx_description
1 polymer ?
#
loop_
_entity_poly.entity_id
_entity_poly.type
_entity_poly.pdbx_seq_one_letter_code
_entity_poly.pdbx_strand_id
1 'polypeptide(L)'
;MKKLLLTLMAALMAVTAANASIFDKYTLKRSELPEEAQTMLTEYFPKAKVSMIKVDKHLLKKTDYDVRLSNGIKIEFSNKGKWTSVNCGKKELPEGLVPGAIRRYIAKNFSELKAVSICKRSGGYDIGLSDGNTHRFNLLHQYKGTVAAKD
;
A
#
# COMPACT_ATOMS: atom_id res chain seq x y z
N MET A 1 -8.52 15.58 53.98
CA MET A 1 -8.52 14.48 52.99
C MET A 1 -9.32 14.78 51.72
N LYS A 2 -10.52 15.40 51.78
CA LYS A 2 -11.30 15.74 50.56
C LYS A 2 -10.67 16.77 49.61
N LYS A 3 -9.93 17.76 50.16
CA LYS A 3 -9.28 18.82 49.37
C LYS A 3 -8.01 18.37 48.63
N LEU A 4 -7.34 17.31 49.09
CA LEU A 4 -6.19 16.71 48.39
C LEU A 4 -6.61 15.74 47.28
N LEU A 5 -7.78 15.10 47.40
CA LEU A 5 -8.35 14.27 46.33
C LEU A 5 -8.79 15.13 45.13
N LEU A 6 -9.37 16.31 45.40
CA LEU A 6 -9.84 17.23 44.36
C LEU A 6 -8.70 17.86 43.54
N THR A 7 -7.54 18.15 44.15
CA THR A 7 -6.37 18.66 43.43
C THR A 7 -5.65 17.59 42.61
N LEU A 8 -5.63 16.34 43.07
CA LEU A 8 -5.04 15.23 42.32
C LEU A 8 -5.89 14.85 41.08
N MET A 9 -7.22 15.03 41.18
CA MET A 9 -8.16 14.77 40.08
C MET A 9 -8.12 15.88 39.01
N ALA A 10 -7.82 17.13 39.38
CA ALA A 10 -7.61 18.23 38.44
C ALA A 10 -6.27 18.12 37.68
N ALA A 11 -5.22 17.58 38.32
CA ALA A 11 -3.93 17.32 37.66
C ALA A 11 -4.01 16.17 36.64
N LEU A 12 -4.90 15.20 36.84
CA LEU A 12 -5.11 14.10 35.88
C LEU A 12 -5.87 14.53 34.61
N MET A 13 -6.67 15.62 34.68
CA MET A 13 -7.36 16.17 33.51
C MET A 13 -6.47 17.06 32.63
N ALA A 14 -5.32 17.54 33.14
CA ALA A 14 -4.40 18.39 32.38
C ALA A 14 -3.50 17.64 31.39
N VAL A 15 -3.47 16.30 31.41
CA VAL A 15 -2.58 15.50 30.55
C VAL A 15 -3.22 15.08 29.21
N THR A 16 -4.48 15.43 28.94
CA THR A 16 -5.17 14.92 27.74
C THR A 16 -5.12 15.81 26.49
N ALA A 17 -4.46 16.98 26.55
CA ALA A 17 -4.47 17.95 25.44
C ALA A 17 -3.35 17.77 24.38
N ALA A 18 -2.59 16.67 24.39
CA ALA A 18 -1.50 16.45 23.42
C ALA A 18 -1.50 15.04 22.80
N ASN A 19 -2.67 14.46 22.53
CA ASN A 19 -2.77 13.21 21.73
C ASN A 19 -3.35 13.49 20.33
N ALA A 20 -2.95 14.59 19.70
CA ALA A 20 -3.25 14.81 18.29
C ALA A 20 -2.25 14.02 17.43
N SER A 21 -2.46 12.70 17.26
CA SER A 21 -2.10 11.89 16.06
C SER A 21 -2.09 10.37 16.35
N ILE A 22 -3.13 9.82 16.99
CA ILE A 22 -3.29 8.34 17.12
C ILE A 22 -4.23 7.78 16.03
N PHE A 23 -4.87 8.65 15.24
CA PHE A 23 -5.87 8.26 14.24
C PHE A 23 -5.33 8.36 12.82
N ASP A 24 -5.72 7.40 11.99
CA ASP A 24 -5.51 7.43 10.55
C ASP A 24 -5.98 8.75 9.95
N LYS A 25 -5.09 9.44 9.23
CA LYS A 25 -5.45 10.67 8.52
C LYS A 25 -5.93 10.32 7.12
N TYR A 26 -7.10 10.81 6.74
CA TYR A 26 -7.62 10.68 5.38
C TYR A 26 -7.50 12.01 4.64
N THR A 27 -7.05 11.97 3.39
CA THR A 27 -6.86 13.14 2.55
C THR A 27 -7.12 12.81 1.09
N LEU A 28 -7.44 13.82 0.29
CA LEU A 28 -7.52 13.73 -1.17
C LEU A 28 -6.32 14.42 -1.84
N LYS A 29 -5.50 15.12 -1.06
CA LYS A 29 -4.43 15.97 -1.57
C LYS A 29 -3.23 15.11 -1.92
N ARG A 30 -2.98 14.95 -3.21
CA ARG A 30 -1.79 14.24 -3.74
C ARG A 30 -0.47 14.85 -3.27
N SER A 31 -0.45 16.15 -3.00
CA SER A 31 0.70 16.87 -2.43
C SER A 31 1.09 16.40 -1.02
N GLU A 32 0.23 15.62 -0.34
CA GLU A 32 0.55 15.03 0.96
C GLU A 32 1.25 13.66 0.86
N LEU A 33 1.43 13.14 -0.37
CA LEU A 33 2.26 11.97 -0.60
C LEU A 33 3.73 12.37 -0.76
N PRO A 34 4.69 11.50 -0.41
CA PRO A 34 6.10 11.72 -0.75
C PRO A 34 6.30 11.87 -2.26
N GLU A 35 7.31 12.64 -2.67
CA GLU A 35 7.59 12.95 -4.07
C GLU A 35 7.69 11.71 -4.97
N GLU A 36 8.39 10.66 -4.49
CA GLU A 36 8.52 9.39 -5.23
C GLU A 36 7.17 8.72 -5.51
N ALA A 37 6.22 8.78 -4.56
CA ALA A 37 4.87 8.27 -4.76
C ALA A 37 4.08 9.13 -5.76
N GLN A 38 4.27 10.46 -5.70
CA GLN A 38 3.66 11.37 -6.67
C GLN A 38 4.18 11.08 -8.09
N THR A 39 5.48 10.86 -8.27
CA THR A 39 6.08 10.53 -9.57
C THR A 39 5.54 9.20 -10.10
N MET A 40 5.51 8.15 -9.28
CA MET A 40 4.96 6.84 -9.64
C MET A 40 3.50 6.95 -10.14
N LEU A 41 2.66 7.71 -9.43
CA LEU A 41 1.28 7.93 -9.84
C LEU A 41 1.17 8.67 -11.19
N THR A 42 2.12 9.57 -11.50
CA THR A 42 2.13 10.31 -12.78
C THR A 42 2.58 9.40 -13.91
N GLU A 43 3.61 8.60 -13.67
CA GLU A 43 4.20 7.71 -14.66
C GLU A 43 3.25 6.57 -15.04
N TYR A 44 2.70 5.88 -14.05
CA TYR A 44 1.92 4.65 -14.29
C TYR A 44 0.41 4.86 -14.33
N PHE A 45 -0.10 5.93 -13.70
CA PHE A 45 -1.54 6.20 -13.60
C PHE A 45 -1.93 7.66 -13.92
N PRO A 46 -1.43 8.27 -15.03
CA PRO A 46 -1.58 9.70 -15.30
C PRO A 46 -3.04 10.19 -15.40
N LYS A 47 -3.95 9.32 -15.86
CA LYS A 47 -5.37 9.65 -16.05
C LYS A 47 -6.23 9.37 -14.81
N ALA A 48 -5.66 8.75 -13.79
CA ALA A 48 -6.41 8.33 -12.61
C ALA A 48 -6.44 9.44 -11.55
N LYS A 49 -7.65 9.78 -11.08
CA LYS A 49 -7.81 10.73 -9.96
C LYS A 49 -7.70 9.99 -8.63
N VAL A 50 -7.02 10.59 -7.66
CA VAL A 50 -6.99 10.10 -6.27
C VAL A 50 -8.39 10.26 -5.66
N SER A 51 -8.95 9.18 -5.13
CA SER A 51 -10.23 9.19 -4.42
C SER A 51 -10.06 9.11 -2.90
N MET A 52 -8.94 8.60 -2.42
CA MET A 52 -8.62 8.54 -0.99
C MET A 52 -7.12 8.30 -0.81
N ILE A 53 -6.52 8.98 0.15
CA ILE A 53 -5.20 8.64 0.70
C ILE A 53 -5.43 8.46 2.20
N LYS A 54 -5.13 7.27 2.70
CA LYS A 54 -5.06 6.96 4.12
C LYS A 54 -3.59 7.02 4.53
N VAL A 55 -3.26 7.86 5.50
CA VAL A 55 -1.94 7.94 6.11
C VAL A 55 -2.00 7.18 7.43
N ASP A 56 -1.46 5.97 7.43
CA ASP A 56 -1.37 5.13 8.63
C ASP A 56 -0.19 5.61 9.47
N LYS A 57 -0.50 6.30 10.57
CA LYS A 57 0.48 6.74 11.56
C LYS A 57 0.45 5.81 12.76
N HIS A 58 0.69 4.52 12.57
CA HIS A 58 0.93 3.63 13.70
C HIS A 58 2.15 4.12 14.50
N LEU A 59 1.93 4.43 15.79
CA LEU A 59 2.92 5.04 16.70
C LEU A 59 4.24 4.26 16.84
N LEU A 60 4.30 3.01 16.38
CA LEU A 60 5.47 2.13 16.46
C LEU A 60 5.86 1.48 15.12
N LYS A 61 5.16 1.77 14.01
CA LYS A 61 5.45 1.23 12.67
C LYS A 61 5.79 2.36 11.69
N LYS A 62 6.47 2.01 10.60
CA LYS A 62 6.77 2.95 9.51
C LYS A 62 5.45 3.46 8.94
N THR A 63 5.32 4.77 8.77
CA THR A 63 4.14 5.40 8.18
C THR A 63 3.91 4.85 6.77
N ASP A 64 2.80 4.16 6.54
CA ASP A 64 2.47 3.67 5.21
C ASP A 64 1.28 4.48 4.64
N TYR A 65 1.23 4.59 3.32
CA TYR A 65 0.20 5.33 2.61
C TYR A 65 -0.63 4.38 1.76
N ASP A 66 -1.92 4.27 2.04
CA ASP A 66 -2.85 3.55 1.18
C ASP A 66 -3.58 4.55 0.28
N VAL A 67 -3.29 4.48 -1.01
CA VAL A 67 -3.90 5.33 -2.03
C VAL A 67 -4.94 4.53 -2.79
N ARG A 68 -6.18 5.01 -2.78
CA ARG A 68 -7.22 4.54 -3.69
C ARG A 68 -7.44 5.56 -4.78
N LEU A 69 -7.50 5.06 -6.00
CA LEU A 69 -7.83 5.84 -7.18
C LEU A 69 -9.32 5.65 -7.52
N SER A 70 -9.90 6.68 -8.10
CA SER A 70 -11.31 6.74 -8.54
C SER A 70 -11.73 5.59 -9.48
N ASN A 71 -10.77 4.98 -10.18
CA ASN A 71 -11.00 3.86 -11.08
C ASN A 71 -10.89 2.48 -10.40
N GLY A 72 -10.82 2.44 -9.06
CA GLY A 72 -10.79 1.24 -8.24
C GLY A 72 -9.40 0.69 -7.93
N ILE A 73 -8.34 1.28 -8.48
CA ILE A 73 -6.95 0.85 -8.24
C ILE A 73 -6.54 1.21 -6.81
N LYS A 74 -5.88 0.27 -6.12
CA LYS A 74 -5.30 0.46 -4.79
C LYS A 74 -3.79 0.36 -4.86
N ILE A 75 -3.10 1.29 -4.23
CA ILE A 75 -1.64 1.35 -4.21
C ILE A 75 -1.19 1.63 -2.78
N GLU A 76 -0.27 0.81 -2.29
CA GLU A 76 0.36 0.99 -0.98
C GLU A 76 1.77 1.53 -1.19
N PHE A 77 2.13 2.54 -0.42
CA PHE A 77 3.47 3.11 -0.41
C PHE A 77 4.06 3.05 0.99
N SER A 78 5.35 2.75 1.07
CA SER A 78 6.13 2.94 2.29
C SER A 78 6.24 4.41 2.68
N ASN A 79 6.74 4.67 3.89
CA ASN A 79 7.01 6.02 4.39
C ASN A 79 7.86 6.91 3.46
N LYS A 80 8.71 6.31 2.62
CA LYS A 80 9.56 7.02 1.65
C LYS A 80 8.86 7.30 0.31
N GLY A 81 7.63 6.83 0.12
CA GLY A 81 6.91 6.92 -1.15
C GLY A 81 7.22 5.81 -2.13
N LYS A 82 8.00 4.80 -1.72
CA LYS A 82 8.24 3.60 -2.56
C LYS A 82 7.02 2.71 -2.51
N TRP A 83 6.47 2.38 -3.68
CA TRP A 83 5.34 1.46 -3.75
C TRP A 83 5.74 0.07 -3.26
N THR A 84 4.87 -0.53 -2.45
CA THR A 84 4.99 -1.87 -1.90
C THR A 84 3.96 -2.82 -2.50
N SER A 85 2.77 -2.32 -2.84
CA SER A 85 1.69 -3.09 -3.44
C SER A 85 0.92 -2.26 -4.46
N VAL A 86 0.55 -2.86 -5.59
CA VAL A 86 -0.34 -2.28 -6.60
C VAL A 86 -1.38 -3.32 -6.96
N ASN A 87 -2.66 -2.98 -6.80
CA ASN A 87 -3.78 -3.84 -7.15
C ASN A 87 -4.72 -3.09 -8.10
N CYS A 88 -4.81 -3.56 -9.34
CA CYS A 88 -5.63 -2.99 -10.39
C CYS A 88 -7.02 -3.64 -10.51
N GLY A 89 -7.37 -4.53 -9.59
CA GLY A 89 -8.63 -5.27 -9.58
C GLY A 89 -8.72 -6.20 -10.79
N LYS A 90 -9.57 -5.84 -11.76
CA LYS A 90 -9.74 -6.58 -13.03
C LYS A 90 -8.87 -6.04 -14.16
N LYS A 91 -8.22 -4.89 -13.98
CA LYS A 91 -7.39 -4.25 -14.99
C LYS A 91 -5.97 -4.79 -14.91
N GLU A 92 -5.31 -4.81 -16.05
CA GLU A 92 -3.91 -5.21 -16.17
C GLU A 92 -2.99 -4.14 -15.57
N LEU A 93 -1.90 -4.59 -14.97
CA LEU A 93 -0.85 -3.71 -14.47
C LEU A 93 -0.16 -2.98 -15.63
N PRO A 94 0.21 -1.70 -15.44
CA PRO A 94 1.18 -1.04 -16.32
C PRO A 94 2.45 -1.88 -16.50
N GLU A 95 2.90 -2.08 -17.74
CA GLU A 95 3.97 -3.03 -18.04
C GLU A 95 5.28 -2.76 -17.28
N GLY A 96 5.62 -1.48 -17.06
CA GLY A 96 6.84 -1.07 -16.36
C GLY A 96 6.86 -1.41 -14.87
N LEU A 97 5.71 -1.70 -14.24
CA LEU A 97 5.66 -2.08 -12.83
C LEU A 97 6.11 -3.53 -12.59
N VAL A 98 6.01 -4.39 -13.60
CA VAL A 98 6.33 -5.83 -13.47
C VAL A 98 7.72 -6.09 -14.06
N PRO A 99 8.67 -6.66 -13.30
CA PRO A 99 9.99 -7.01 -13.83
C PRO A 99 9.90 -7.83 -15.12
N GLY A 100 10.68 -7.46 -16.14
CA GLY A 100 10.57 -8.05 -17.49
C GLY A 100 10.74 -9.57 -17.52
N ALA A 101 11.56 -10.14 -16.63
CA ALA A 101 11.71 -11.59 -16.50
C ALA A 101 10.42 -12.28 -16.03
N ILE A 102 9.71 -11.69 -15.06
CA ILE A 102 8.43 -12.18 -14.56
C ILE A 102 7.37 -12.08 -15.66
N ARG A 103 7.30 -10.95 -16.38
CA ARG A 103 6.38 -10.78 -17.53
C ARG A 103 6.55 -11.88 -18.57
N ARG A 104 7.80 -12.16 -18.97
CA ARG A 104 8.10 -13.25 -19.93
C ARG A 104 7.68 -14.61 -19.39
N TYR A 105 7.89 -14.87 -18.11
CA TYR A 105 7.44 -16.12 -17.49
C TYR A 105 5.92 -16.25 -17.55
N ILE A 106 5.19 -15.19 -17.21
CA ILE A 106 3.72 -15.20 -17.23
C ILE A 106 3.21 -15.42 -18.66
N ALA A 107 3.69 -14.66 -19.64
CA ALA A 107 3.29 -14.82 -21.04
C ALA A 107 3.55 -16.24 -21.57
N LYS A 108 4.63 -16.90 -21.14
CA LYS A 108 4.99 -18.25 -21.56
C LYS A 108 4.14 -19.34 -20.90
N ASN A 109 3.85 -19.22 -19.61
CA ASN A 109 3.25 -20.30 -18.81
C ASN A 109 1.77 -20.09 -18.50
N PHE A 110 1.28 -18.85 -18.61
CA PHE A 110 -0.08 -18.42 -18.29
C PHE A 110 -0.61 -17.51 -19.41
N SER A 111 -0.52 -17.96 -20.66
CA SER A 111 -0.73 -17.13 -21.86
C SER A 111 -2.10 -16.44 -21.96
N GLU A 112 -3.14 -16.97 -21.32
CA GLU A 112 -4.49 -16.38 -21.28
C GLU A 112 -4.71 -15.46 -20.07
N LEU A 113 -3.77 -15.41 -19.13
CA LEU A 113 -3.89 -14.67 -17.88
C LEU A 113 -3.06 -13.40 -17.89
N LYS A 114 -3.60 -12.37 -17.25
CA LYS A 114 -2.98 -11.05 -17.12
C LYS A 114 -2.53 -10.80 -15.69
N ALA A 115 -1.41 -10.11 -15.52
CA ALA A 115 -0.99 -9.64 -14.21
C ALA A 115 -1.87 -8.46 -13.77
N VAL A 116 -2.63 -8.62 -12.68
CA VAL A 116 -3.57 -7.62 -12.17
C VAL A 116 -3.15 -7.02 -10.83
N SER A 117 -2.23 -7.69 -10.12
CA SER A 117 -1.64 -7.15 -8.90
C SER A 117 -0.19 -7.58 -8.70
N ILE A 118 0.57 -6.74 -8.01
CA ILE A 118 1.97 -6.99 -7.65
C ILE A 118 2.24 -6.48 -6.25
N CYS A 119 2.86 -7.31 -5.42
CA CYS A 119 3.30 -6.98 -4.07
C CYS A 119 4.78 -7.31 -3.91
N LYS A 120 5.57 -6.33 -3.47
CA LYS A 120 6.97 -6.51 -3.08
C LYS A 120 7.02 -7.14 -1.69
N ARG A 121 7.83 -8.19 -1.57
CA ARG A 121 8.16 -8.87 -0.32
C ARG A 121 9.65 -8.73 -0.05
N SER A 122 10.06 -8.97 1.18
CA SER A 122 11.50 -9.06 1.52
C SER A 122 12.22 -10.14 0.69
N GLY A 123 11.52 -11.23 0.34
CA GLY A 123 12.07 -12.34 -0.44
C GLY A 123 11.77 -12.34 -1.94
N GLY A 124 11.12 -11.30 -2.48
CA GLY A 124 10.76 -11.26 -3.91
C GLY A 124 9.42 -10.57 -4.19
N TYR A 125 8.60 -11.20 -5.01
CA TYR A 125 7.35 -10.64 -5.53
C TYR A 125 6.22 -11.65 -5.46
N ASP A 126 5.04 -11.18 -5.05
CA ASP A 126 3.79 -11.90 -5.26
C ASP A 126 3.03 -11.21 -6.40
N ILE A 127 2.62 -11.97 -7.42
CA ILE A 127 1.89 -11.50 -8.60
C ILE A 127 0.51 -12.13 -8.61
N GLY A 128 -0.54 -11.32 -8.54
CA GLY A 128 -1.90 -11.79 -8.76
C GLY A 128 -2.22 -11.80 -10.26
N LEU A 129 -2.80 -12.90 -10.72
CA LEU A 129 -3.29 -13.04 -12.08
C LEU A 129 -4.81 -12.85 -12.16
N SER A 130 -5.32 -12.67 -13.38
CA SER A 130 -6.74 -12.39 -13.65
C SER A 130 -7.71 -13.52 -13.29
N ASP A 131 -7.20 -14.73 -13.01
CA ASP A 131 -7.95 -15.86 -12.48
C ASP A 131 -8.16 -15.79 -10.95
N GLY A 132 -7.57 -14.78 -10.29
CA GLY A 132 -7.62 -14.60 -8.84
C GLY A 132 -6.50 -15.30 -8.07
N ASN A 133 -5.67 -16.10 -8.74
CA ASN A 133 -4.55 -16.78 -8.09
C ASN A 133 -3.36 -15.86 -7.91
N THR A 134 -2.61 -16.06 -6.82
CA THR A 134 -1.37 -15.32 -6.53
C THR A 134 -0.17 -16.24 -6.71
N HIS A 135 0.85 -15.76 -7.41
CA HIS A 135 2.03 -16.50 -7.83
C HIS A 135 3.28 -15.84 -7.27
N ARG A 136 4.17 -16.62 -6.64
CA ARG A 136 5.38 -16.11 -6.00
C ARG A 136 6.60 -16.23 -6.90
N PHE A 137 7.42 -15.19 -6.88
CA PHE A 137 8.73 -15.13 -7.50
C PHE A 137 9.77 -14.68 -6.47
N ASN A 138 10.98 -15.25 -6.50
CA ASN A 138 12.06 -14.79 -5.63
C ASN A 138 12.72 -13.49 -6.15
N LEU A 139 13.72 -12.97 -5.42
CA LEU A 139 14.50 -11.78 -5.82
C LEU A 139 15.23 -11.93 -7.16
N LEU A 140 15.49 -13.17 -7.62
CA LEU A 140 16.06 -13.47 -8.93
C LEU A 140 14.99 -13.65 -10.01
N HIS A 141 13.73 -13.30 -9.73
CA HIS A 141 12.58 -13.44 -10.63
C HIS A 141 12.25 -14.87 -11.05
N GLN A 142 12.69 -15.88 -10.29
CA GLN A 142 12.38 -17.28 -10.52
C GLN A 142 11.04 -17.63 -9.85
N TYR A 143 10.17 -18.33 -10.57
CA TYR A 143 8.89 -18.80 -10.05
C TYR A 143 9.08 -19.78 -8.88
N LYS A 144 8.23 -19.65 -7.85
CA LYS A 144 8.27 -20.46 -6.62
C LYS A 144 6.95 -21.16 -6.30
N GLY A 145 5.92 -21.00 -7.12
CA GLY A 145 4.61 -21.62 -6.92
C GLY A 145 3.51 -20.61 -6.61
N THR A 146 2.32 -21.12 -6.34
CA THR A 146 1.16 -20.34 -5.90
C THR A 146 1.24 -20.02 -4.41
N VAL A 147 0.68 -18.88 -4.01
CA VAL A 147 0.52 -18.47 -2.62
C VAL A 147 -0.90 -18.84 -2.19
N ALA A 148 -1.02 -19.64 -1.14
CA ALA A 148 -2.32 -19.93 -0.54
C ALA A 148 -3.00 -18.63 -0.11
N ALA A 149 -4.32 -18.53 -0.30
CA ALA A 149 -5.09 -17.44 0.28
C ALA A 149 -4.78 -17.39 1.78
N LYS A 150 -4.39 -16.22 2.29
CA LYS A 150 -4.39 -16.01 3.73
C LYS A 150 -5.87 -15.89 4.13
N ASP A 151 -6.38 -16.90 4.81
CA ASP A 151 -7.63 -16.81 5.58
C ASP A 151 -7.56 -15.64 6.58
#